data_AF-A0ABD5UXQ8-F1
#
_entry.id   AF-A0ABD5UXQ8-F1
#
_cell.length_a   1.000
_cell.length_b   1.000
_cell.length_c   1.000
_cell.angle_alpha   90.00
_cell.angle_beta   90.00
_cell.angle_gamma   90.00
#
_symmetry.space_group_name_H-M   'P 1'
#
loop_
_entity.id
_entity.type
_entity.pdbx_description
1 polymer ?
#
loop_
_entity_poly.entity_id
_entity_poly.type
_entity_poly.pdbx_seq_one_letter_code
_entity_poly.pdbx_strand_id
1 'polypeptide(L)'
;MALPTDRSPTSIVALVECALVEMTHEPVGAEVISWHMWGVKRTQYIAVDGVGETFTKRHFDERLGWSATTIDRETVRDELIIQLTRGSHRDRTAALDQDSSVGGLDRFRVAPVHVLWKHPNME
;
A
#
# COMPACT_ATOMS: atom_id res chain seq x y z
N MET A 1 -6.58 -5.80 -7.91
CA MET A 1 -5.21 -6.13 -8.39
C MET A 1 -4.55 -7.15 -7.47
N ALA A 2 -3.90 -8.19 -8.01
CA ALA A 2 -3.11 -9.14 -7.23
C ALA A 2 -1.62 -8.84 -7.40
N LEU A 3 -0.82 -9.08 -6.36
CA LEU A 3 0.62 -8.87 -6.42
C LEU A 3 1.26 -9.87 -7.41
N PRO A 4 2.24 -9.45 -8.23
CA PRO A 4 2.88 -10.34 -9.20
C PRO A 4 3.63 -11.48 -8.52
N THR A 5 3.50 -12.70 -9.05
CA THR A 5 4.05 -13.93 -8.43
C THR A 5 5.58 -13.92 -8.33
N ASP A 6 6.28 -13.37 -9.33
CA ASP A 6 7.74 -13.32 -9.38
C ASP A 6 8.34 -12.15 -8.57
N ARG A 7 7.54 -11.13 -8.25
CA ARG A 7 7.96 -9.94 -7.46
C ARG A 7 9.27 -9.30 -7.94
N SER A 8 9.65 -9.45 -9.22
CA SER A 8 10.83 -8.77 -9.76
C SER A 8 10.67 -7.25 -9.68
N PRO A 9 11.78 -6.49 -9.63
CA PRO A 9 11.74 -5.04 -9.66
C PRO A 9 10.91 -4.49 -10.82
N THR A 10 11.04 -5.07 -12.02
CA THR A 10 10.26 -4.69 -13.20
C THR A 10 8.76 -4.93 -13.01
N SER A 11 8.38 -6.07 -12.43
CA SER A 11 6.97 -6.38 -12.15
C SER A 11 6.37 -5.47 -11.08
N ILE A 12 7.15 -5.09 -10.07
CA ILE A 12 6.74 -4.14 -9.02
C ILE A 12 6.52 -2.76 -9.65
N VAL A 13 7.46 -2.27 -10.45
CA VAL A 13 7.31 -0.97 -11.12
C VAL A 13 6.08 -0.98 -12.03
N ALA A 14 5.90 -2.01 -12.86
CA ALA A 14 4.72 -2.12 -13.73
C ALA A 14 3.40 -2.11 -12.94
N LEU A 15 3.34 -2.83 -11.82
CA LEU A 15 2.17 -2.82 -10.94
C LEU A 15 1.88 -1.41 -10.38
N VAL A 16 2.91 -0.70 -9.92
CA VAL A 16 2.78 0.65 -9.37
C VAL A 16 2.31 1.62 -10.45
N GLU A 17 2.89 1.58 -11.64
CA GLU A 17 2.46 2.44 -12.75
C GLU A 17 0.99 2.19 -13.12
N CYS A 18 0.58 0.93 -13.22
CA CYS A 18 -0.81 0.61 -13.51
C CYS A 18 -1.75 1.10 -12.40
N ALA A 19 -1.39 0.93 -11.12
CA ALA A 19 -2.19 1.44 -10.01
C ALA A 19 -2.29 2.98 -10.03
N LEU A 20 -1.19 3.68 -10.31
CA LEU A 20 -1.17 5.13 -10.43
C LEU A 20 -2.04 5.64 -11.59
N VAL A 21 -2.09 4.91 -12.72
CA VAL A 21 -2.99 5.23 -13.83
C VAL A 21 -4.45 4.98 -13.45
N GLU A 22 -4.74 3.88 -12.74
CA GLU A 22 -6.10 3.57 -12.28
C GLU A 22 -6.61 4.64 -11.30
N MET A 23 -5.80 5.03 -10.32
CA MET A 23 -6.14 6.07 -9.34
C MET A 23 -6.33 7.47 -9.95
N THR A 24 -5.77 7.73 -11.14
CA THR A 24 -5.98 9.00 -11.85
C THR A 24 -7.36 9.07 -12.51
N HIS A 25 -7.85 7.94 -13.05
CA HIS A 25 -9.04 7.95 -13.90
C HIS A 25 -10.30 7.43 -13.19
N GLU A 26 -10.13 6.61 -12.17
CA GLU A 26 -11.22 5.98 -11.44
C GLU A 26 -11.23 6.45 -9.97
N PRO A 27 -12.39 6.45 -9.30
CA PRO A 27 -12.51 6.82 -7.88
C PRO A 27 -12.00 5.67 -6.97
N VAL A 28 -10.75 5.28 -7.17
CA VAL A 28 -10.02 4.24 -6.44
C VAL A 28 -8.77 4.82 -5.79
N GLY A 29 -8.27 4.14 -4.76
CA GLY A 29 -7.00 4.45 -4.11
C GLY A 29 -6.17 3.19 -3.89
N ALA A 30 -4.89 3.37 -3.60
CA ALA A 30 -3.97 2.31 -3.23
C ALA A 30 -3.91 2.17 -1.71
N GLU A 31 -3.85 0.95 -1.21
CA GLU A 31 -3.64 0.65 0.19
C GLU A 31 -2.54 -0.41 0.35
N VAL A 32 -1.62 -0.13 1.27
CA VAL A 32 -0.60 -1.07 1.76
C VAL A 32 -0.88 -1.33 3.23
N ILE A 33 -1.06 -2.60 3.59
CA ILE A 33 -1.22 -3.05 4.98
C ILE A 33 0.01 -3.87 5.35
N SER A 34 0.73 -3.44 6.38
CA SER A 34 1.89 -4.13 6.93
C SER A 34 1.57 -4.69 8.31
N TRP A 35 1.81 -5.98 8.50
CA TRP A 35 1.70 -6.64 9.81
C TRP A 35 3.10 -6.78 10.41
N HIS A 36 3.28 -6.28 11.63
CA HIS A 36 4.52 -6.48 12.38
C HIS A 36 4.22 -6.87 13.82
N MET A 37 5.25 -7.32 14.55
CA MET A 37 5.12 -7.78 15.95
C MET A 37 4.42 -6.78 16.88
N TRP A 38 4.44 -5.50 16.53
CA TRP A 38 3.92 -4.38 17.31
C TRP A 38 2.57 -3.85 16.82
N GLY A 39 1.85 -4.61 15.97
CA GLY A 39 0.54 -4.19 15.45
C GLY A 39 0.46 -4.05 13.93
N VAL A 40 -0.61 -3.38 13.50
CA VAL A 40 -0.91 -3.11 12.09
C VAL A 40 -0.53 -1.69 11.71
N LYS A 41 0.18 -1.56 10.60
CA LYS A 41 0.32 -0.31 9.88
C LYS A 41 -0.45 -0.36 8.58
N ARG A 42 -1.13 0.73 8.26
CA ARG A 42 -1.86 0.86 7.00
C ARG A 42 -1.56 2.20 6.38
N THR A 43 -1.17 2.20 5.12
CA THR A 43 -0.95 3.43 4.35
C THR A 43 -1.88 3.41 3.15
N GLN A 44 -2.62 4.51 2.95
CA GLN A 44 -3.53 4.70 1.83
C GLN A 44 -3.09 5.92 1.02
N TYR A 45 -3.22 5.85 -0.30
CA TYR A 45 -2.99 6.94 -1.22
C TYR A 45 -4.24 7.13 -2.05
N ILE A 46 -4.81 8.34 -2.01
CA ILE A 46 -6.07 8.67 -2.68
C ILE A 46 -5.85 9.96 -3.46
N ALA A 47 -6.09 9.94 -4.77
CA ALA A 47 -5.99 11.14 -5.60
C ALA A 47 -6.97 12.20 -5.08
N VAL A 48 -6.52 13.46 -4.98
CA VAL A 48 -7.37 14.59 -4.56
C VAL A 48 -7.74 15.51 -5.70
N ASP A 49 -6.96 15.49 -6.77
CA ASP A 49 -7.26 16.19 -8.00
C ASP A 49 -7.75 15.20 -9.08
N GLY A 50 -8.48 15.71 -10.06
CA GLY A 50 -8.99 14.91 -11.18
C GLY A 50 -7.94 14.55 -12.23
N VAL A 51 -6.65 14.80 -11.96
CA VAL A 51 -5.53 14.56 -12.89
C VAL A 51 -4.50 13.58 -12.31
N GLY A 52 -4.61 13.21 -11.03
CA GLY A 52 -3.71 12.34 -10.30
C GLY A 52 -2.30 12.91 -10.12
N GLU A 53 -2.16 14.22 -9.96
CA GLU A 53 -0.87 14.87 -9.67
C GLU A 53 -0.60 14.96 -8.16
N THR A 54 -1.67 15.08 -7.36
CA THR A 54 -1.62 15.16 -5.90
C THR A 54 -2.51 14.11 -5.24
N PHE A 55 -2.04 13.60 -4.11
CA PHE A 55 -2.66 12.52 -3.37
C PHE A 55 -2.72 12.85 -1.88
N THR A 56 -3.82 12.50 -1.22
CA THR A 56 -3.86 12.37 0.23
C THR A 56 -3.23 11.03 0.60
N LYS A 57 -2.09 11.08 1.28
CA LYS A 57 -1.51 9.96 2.00
C LYS A 57 -2.12 9.90 3.39
N ARG A 58 -2.82 8.82 3.70
CA ARG A 58 -3.33 8.53 5.05
C ARG A 58 -2.50 7.41 5.65
N HIS A 59 -1.95 7.62 6.84
CA HIS A 59 -1.21 6.60 7.57
C HIS A 59 -1.94 6.27 8.86
N PHE A 60 -2.19 4.98 9.08
CA PHE A 60 -2.68 4.44 10.33
C PHE A 60 -1.57 3.66 11.00
N ASP A 61 -1.31 4.02 12.24
CA ASP A 61 -0.50 3.26 13.17
C ASP A 61 -1.37 2.90 14.37
N GLU A 62 -1.39 1.63 14.78
CA GLU A 62 -2.24 1.16 15.87
C GLU A 62 -2.07 1.96 17.18
N ARG A 63 -0.89 2.53 17.42
CA ARG A 63 -0.59 3.29 18.64
C ARG A 63 -0.94 4.76 18.52
N LEU A 64 -0.85 5.32 17.32
CA LEU A 64 -1.00 6.77 17.07
C LEU A 64 -2.31 7.15 16.37
N GLY A 65 -3.04 6.15 15.87
CA GLY A 65 -4.25 6.36 15.08
C GLY A 65 -3.95 6.82 13.65
N TRP A 66 -4.90 7.56 13.07
CA TRP A 66 -4.81 8.06 11.70
C TRP A 66 -4.14 9.43 11.63
N SER A 67 -3.20 9.57 10.70
CA SER A 67 -2.68 10.86 10.23
C SER A 67 -2.85 10.97 8.71
N ALA A 68 -2.87 12.20 8.20
CA ALA A 68 -2.99 12.47 6.78
C ALA A 68 -2.05 13.60 6.35
N THR A 69 -1.49 13.48 5.15
CA THR A 69 -0.65 14.49 4.51
C THR A 69 -0.92 14.48 3.00
N THR A 70 -0.72 15.61 2.33
CA THR A 70 -0.78 15.69 0.86
C THR A 70 0.63 15.50 0.31
N ILE A 71 0.75 14.67 -0.72
CA ILE A 71 2.01 14.40 -1.42
C ILE A 71 1.77 14.38 -2.94
N ASP A 72 2.83 14.58 -3.71
CA ASP A 72 2.81 14.51 -5.17
C ASP A 72 2.88 13.06 -5.68
N ARG A 73 2.57 12.90 -6.97
CA ARG A 73 2.57 11.61 -7.68
C ARG A 73 3.92 10.88 -7.65
N GLU A 74 5.02 11.60 -7.77
CA GLU A 74 6.38 11.02 -7.76
C GLU A 74 6.69 10.44 -6.37
N THR A 75 6.37 11.17 -5.31
CA THR A 75 6.48 10.68 -3.93
C THR A 75 5.63 9.42 -3.71
N VAL A 76 4.39 9.37 -4.22
CA VAL A 76 3.54 8.15 -4.12
C VAL A 76 4.19 6.97 -4.84
N ARG A 77 4.69 7.18 -6.07
CA ARG A 77 5.37 6.16 -6.87
C ARG A 77 6.54 5.56 -6.11
N ASP A 78 7.43 6.41 -5.60
CA ASP A 78 8.64 5.99 -4.90
C ASP A 78 8.32 5.25 -3.60
N GLU A 79 7.38 5.77 -2.81
CA GLU A 79 6.96 5.11 -1.57
C GLU A 79 6.35 3.73 -1.82
N LEU A 80 5.51 3.59 -2.86
CA LEU A 80 4.93 2.30 -3.24
C LEU A 80 6.01 1.31 -3.70
N ILE A 81 6.96 1.74 -4.55
CA ILE A 81 8.06 0.88 -5.00
C ILE A 81 8.90 0.41 -3.80
N ILE A 82 9.26 1.32 -2.89
CA ILE A 82 10.05 1.00 -1.69
C ILE A 82 9.30 0.01 -0.80
N GLN A 83 8.02 0.26 -0.52
CA GLN A 83 7.20 -0.61 0.34
C GLN A 83 7.03 -2.00 -0.26
N LEU A 84 6.68 -2.09 -1.55
CA LEU A 84 6.48 -3.37 -2.24
C LEU A 84 7.78 -4.17 -2.40
N THR A 85 8.91 -3.50 -2.62
CA THR A 85 10.22 -4.16 -2.70
C THR A 85 10.63 -4.74 -1.35
N ARG A 86 10.42 -3.99 -0.26
CA ARG A 86 10.70 -4.45 1.12
C ARG A 86 9.79 -5.61 1.52
N GLY A 87 8.49 -5.52 1.22
CA GLY A 87 7.54 -6.61 1.44
C GLY A 87 7.96 -7.88 0.68
N SER A 88 8.38 -7.74 -0.58
CA SER A 88 8.85 -8.87 -1.39
C SER A 88 10.11 -9.55 -0.83
N HIS A 89 11.04 -8.77 -0.27
CA HIS A 89 12.21 -9.33 0.42
C HIS A 89 11.82 -10.08 1.69
N ARG A 90 10.91 -9.51 2.51
CA ARG A 90 10.41 -10.17 3.72
C ARG A 90 9.68 -11.48 3.39
N ASP A 91 8.85 -11.48 2.34
CA ASP A 91 8.16 -12.68 1.86
C ASP A 91 9.15 -13.79 1.49
N ARG A 92 10.24 -13.43 0.78
CA ARG A 92 11.30 -14.37 0.40
C ARG A 92 12.04 -14.93 1.61
N THR A 93 12.37 -14.10 2.61
CA THR A 93 13.04 -14.54 3.84
C THR A 93 12.11 -15.42 4.69
N ALA A 94 10.84 -15.06 4.85
CA ALA A 94 9.84 -15.85 5.57
C ALA A 94 9.56 -17.20 4.90
N ALA A 95 9.59 -17.27 3.56
CA ALA A 95 9.45 -18.54 2.83
C ALA A 95 10.65 -19.49 3.02
N LEU A 96 11.82 -18.95 3.37
CA LEU A 96 13.02 -19.73 3.68
C LEU A 96 13.02 -20.20 5.14
N ASP A 97 12.45 -19.43 6.07
CA ASP A 97 12.28 -19.79 7.48
C ASP A 97 10.89 -20.41 7.75
N GLN A 98 10.78 -21.74 7.60
CA GLN A 98 9.54 -22.53 7.77
C GLN A 98 8.87 -22.46 9.17
N ASP A 99 9.43 -21.70 10.13
CA ASP A 99 8.96 -21.62 11.53
C ASP A 99 8.66 -20.20 12.05
N SER A 100 8.71 -19.17 11.18
CA SER A 100 8.47 -17.79 11.60
C SER A 100 7.07 -17.29 11.22
N SER A 101 6.06 -17.75 11.97
CA SER A 101 4.66 -17.30 11.86
C SER A 101 4.41 -15.83 12.28
N VAL A 102 5.43 -14.98 12.37
CA VAL A 102 5.29 -13.58 12.77
C VAL A 102 5.75 -12.64 11.67
N GLY A 103 4.86 -12.36 10.73
CA GLY A 103 5.11 -11.40 9.66
C GLY A 103 4.12 -11.53 8.51
N GLY A 104 2.83 -11.43 8.82
CA GLY A 104 1.77 -11.42 7.81
C GLY A 104 2.09 -10.41 6.70
N LEU A 105 2.07 -10.90 5.47
CA LEU A 105 2.54 -10.22 4.27
C LEU A 105 2.07 -8.76 4.19
N ASP A 106 2.95 -7.90 3.71
CA ASP A 106 2.56 -6.56 3.25
C ASP A 106 1.53 -6.73 2.13
N ARG A 107 0.25 -6.47 2.43
CA ARG A 107 -0.84 -6.61 1.48
C ARG A 107 -1.02 -5.29 0.76
N PHE A 108 -0.80 -5.32 -0.55
CA PHE A 108 -1.19 -4.24 -1.45
C PHE A 108 -2.54 -4.53 -2.08
N ARG A 109 -3.40 -3.51 -2.15
CA ARG A 109 -4.62 -3.54 -2.94
C ARG A 109 -4.95 -2.17 -3.51
N VAL A 110 -5.60 -2.18 -4.67
CA VAL A 110 -6.36 -1.02 -5.19
C VAL A 110 -7.82 -1.26 -4.83
N ALA A 111 -8.48 -0.26 -4.25
CA ALA A 111 -9.86 -0.36 -3.80
C ALA A 111 -10.62 0.96 -4.00
N PRO A 112 -11.96 0.92 -4.16
CA PRO A 112 -12.77 2.12 -4.25
C PRO A 112 -12.57 3.05 -3.05
N VAL A 113 -12.54 4.34 -3.31
CA VAL A 113 -12.29 5.38 -2.29
C VAL A 113 -13.27 5.27 -1.12
N HIS A 114 -14.55 4.99 -1.39
CA HIS A 114 -15.57 4.80 -0.34
C HIS A 114 -15.30 3.58 0.58
N VAL A 115 -14.54 2.58 0.13
CA VAL A 115 -14.09 1.45 0.96
C VAL A 115 -12.91 1.89 1.83
N LEU A 116 -11.99 2.70 1.29
CA LEU A 116 -10.81 3.19 2.01
C LEU A 116 -11.16 4.19 3.11
N TRP A 117 -12.25 4.94 2.96
CA TRP A 117 -12.76 5.86 3.98
C TRP A 117 -13.49 5.17 5.14
N LYS A 118 -13.87 3.88 5.02
CA LYS A 118 -14.45 3.16 6.15
C LYS A 118 -13.38 2.90 7.21
N HIS A 119 -13.50 3.58 8.35
CA HIS A 119 -12.69 3.34 9.53
C HIS A 119 -12.90 1.89 10.02
N PRO A 120 -11.84 1.11 10.31
CA PRO A 120 -11.99 -0.25 10.82
C PRO A 120 -12.38 -0.35 12.33
N ASN A 121 -12.87 0.72 12.97
CA ASN A 121 -13.36 0.66 14.36
C ASN A 121 -14.86 0.95 14.42
N MET A 122 -15.67 -0.08 14.18
CA MET A 122 -16.99 -0.30 14.81
C MET A 122 -17.48 -1.69 14.39
N GLU A 123 -16.96 -2.73 15.04
CA GLU A 123 -17.69 -3.93 15.48
C GLU A 123 -17.06 -4.40 16.80
#